data_AF-A0A4R9VBU7-F1
#
_entry.id   AF-A0A4R9VBU7-F1
#
_cell.length_a   1.000
_cell.length_b   1.000
_cell.length_c   1.000
_cell.angle_alpha   90.00
_cell.angle_beta   90.00
_cell.angle_gamma   90.00
#
_symmetry.space_group_name_H-M   'P 1'
#
loop_
_entity.id
_entity.type
_entity.pdbx_description
1 polymer ?
#
loop_
_entity_poly.entity_id
_entity_poly.type
_entity_poly.pdbx_seq_one_letter_code
_entity_poly.pdbx_strand_id
1 'polypeptide(L)'
;TRAMTVILRKLAGFSGLLHENMYRFTGWRFLEIGRRLERGIQIARMLARLTRKGAPDGALDMMLEIGDSVMTHRRQYPVQAGRRTVIDLLALDPL
;
A
#
# COMPACT_ATOMS: atom_id res chain seq x y z
N THR A 1 5.51 3.89 22.86
CA THR A 1 4.11 4.20 22.46
C THR A 1 3.83 5.70 22.33
N ARG A 2 4.19 6.56 23.30
CA ARG A 2 3.96 8.03 23.24
C ARG A 2 4.55 8.72 22.00
N ALA A 3 5.74 8.31 21.53
CA ALA A 3 6.37 8.86 20.32
C ALA A 3 5.57 8.56 19.04
N MET A 4 5.01 7.35 18.91
CA MET A 4 4.17 6.97 17.77
C MET A 4 2.93 7.86 17.69
N THR A 5 2.25 8.07 18.81
CA THR A 5 1.06 8.93 18.86
C THR A 5 1.38 10.37 18.50
N VAL A 6 2.53 10.91 18.91
CA VAL A 6 2.97 12.26 18.55
C VAL A 6 3.23 12.36 17.05
N ILE A 7 3.91 11.37 16.46
CA ILE A 7 4.20 11.34 15.03
C ILE A 7 2.90 11.25 14.23
N LEU A 8 2.00 10.34 14.57
CA LEU A 8 0.70 10.19 13.91
C LEU A 8 -0.11 11.48 13.95
N ARG A 9 -0.13 12.19 15.09
CA ARG A 9 -0.81 13.47 15.22
C ARG A 9 -0.21 14.55 14.33
N LYS A 10 1.13 14.64 14.27
CA LYS A 10 1.82 15.61 13.39
C LYS A 10 1.54 15.32 11.92
N LEU A 11 1.58 14.06 11.52
CA LEU A 11 1.27 13.64 10.14
C LEU A 11 -0.19 13.92 9.79
N ALA A 12 -1.13 13.61 10.68
CA ALA A 12 -2.55 13.90 10.49
C ALA A 12 -2.81 15.41 10.36
N GLY A 13 -2.20 16.23 11.23
CA GLY A 13 -2.31 17.69 11.16
C GLY A 13 -1.74 18.27 9.87
N PHE A 14 -0.58 17.78 9.43
CA PHE A 14 0.00 18.17 8.14
C PHE A 14 -0.90 17.78 6.96
N SER A 15 -1.42 16.56 6.94
CA SER A 15 -2.35 16.10 5.89
C SER A 15 -3.64 16.93 5.83
N GLY A 16 -4.18 17.33 6.98
CA GLY A 16 -5.36 18.20 7.05
C GLY A 16 -5.08 19.59 6.48
N LEU A 17 -3.97 20.21 6.89
CA LEU A 17 -3.55 21.52 6.36
C LEU A 17 -3.32 21.49 4.86
N LEU A 18 -2.70 20.43 4.32
CA LEU A 18 -2.54 20.26 2.88
C LEU A 18 -3.88 20.15 2.15
N HIS A 19 -4.87 19.46 2.73
CA HIS A 19 -6.18 19.28 2.10
C HIS A 19 -7.02 20.56 2.11
N GLU A 20 -6.90 21.38 3.16
CA GLU A 20 -7.70 22.61 3.34
C GLU A 20 -7.07 23.85 2.70
N ASN A 21 -5.74 23.95 2.67
CA ASN A 21 -5.05 25.19 2.28
C ASN A 21 -4.28 25.11 0.95
N MET A 22 -4.09 23.92 0.37
CA MET A 22 -3.51 23.85 -0.97
C MET A 22 -4.57 23.92 -2.04
N TYR A 23 -4.53 25.00 -2.82
CA TYR A 23 -5.17 25.01 -4.12
C TYR A 23 -4.60 23.86 -4.97
N ARG A 24 -5.45 23.23 -5.81
CA ARG A 24 -5.11 22.09 -6.71
C ARG A 24 -4.17 22.47 -7.88
N PHE A 25 -3.15 23.28 -7.60
CA PHE A 25 -2.09 23.72 -8.50
C PHE A 25 -0.89 22.78 -8.44
N THR A 26 0.22 23.19 -9.07
CA THR A 26 1.45 22.41 -9.24
C THR A 26 2.02 21.83 -7.94
N GLY A 27 2.02 22.58 -6.84
CA GLY A 27 2.51 22.09 -5.55
C GLY A 27 1.71 20.89 -5.02
N TRP A 28 0.38 20.92 -5.16
CA TRP A 28 -0.49 19.82 -4.72
C TRP A 28 -0.26 18.59 -5.58
N ARG A 29 -0.15 18.78 -6.91
CA ARG A 29 0.19 17.70 -7.85
C ARG A 29 1.54 17.07 -7.55
N PHE A 30 2.55 17.87 -7.23
CA PHE A 30 3.89 17.38 -6.89
C PHE A 30 3.87 16.50 -5.64
N LEU A 31 3.20 16.94 -4.58
CA LEU A 31 3.07 16.15 -3.35
C LEU A 31 2.29 14.86 -3.58
N GLU A 32 1.22 14.91 -4.37
CA GLU A 32 0.43 13.71 -4.66
C GLU A 32 1.22 12.69 -5.51
N ILE A 33 2.05 13.16 -6.46
CA ILE A 33 2.98 12.30 -7.20
C ILE A 33 4.00 11.68 -6.23
N GLY A 34 4.62 12.48 -5.37
CA GLY A 34 5.57 12.00 -4.36
C GLY A 34 4.96 10.91 -3.47
N ARG A 35 3.75 11.15 -2.95
CA ARG A 35 3.02 10.19 -2.11
C ARG A 35 2.70 8.88 -2.85
N ARG A 36 2.33 8.97 -4.12
CA ARG A 36 2.10 7.79 -4.97
C ARG A 36 3.37 7.00 -5.22
N LEU A 37 4.50 7.68 -5.49
CA LEU A 37 5.80 7.05 -5.65
C LEU A 37 6.26 6.36 -4.37
N GLU A 38 6.15 7.04 -3.22
CA GLU A 38 6.47 6.45 -1.92
C GLU A 38 5.64 5.19 -1.67
N ARG A 39 4.32 5.25 -1.89
CA ARG A 39 3.45 4.08 -1.76
C ARG A 39 3.87 2.96 -2.70
N GLY A 40 4.11 3.25 -3.97
CA GLY A 40 4.54 2.26 -4.96
C GLY A 40 5.85 1.55 -4.57
N ILE A 41 6.84 2.33 -4.12
CA ILE A 41 8.12 1.79 -3.64
C ILE A 41 7.92 0.90 -2.40
N GLN A 42 7.07 1.33 -1.45
CA GLN A 42 6.78 0.54 -0.25
C GLN A 42 6.09 -0.79 -0.60
N ILE A 43 5.06 -0.75 -1.46
CA ILE A 43 4.36 -1.94 -1.92
C ILE A 43 5.32 -2.90 -2.63
N ALA A 44 6.16 -2.41 -3.55
CA ALA A 44 7.14 -3.23 -4.26
C ALA A 44 8.13 -3.91 -3.31
N ARG A 45 8.64 -3.18 -2.29
CA ARG A 45 9.55 -3.73 -1.28
C ARG A 45 8.87 -4.78 -0.40
N MET A 46 7.63 -4.54 0.03
CA MET A 46 6.88 -5.50 0.85
C MET A 46 6.56 -6.75 0.05
N LEU A 47 6.11 -6.61 -1.20
CA LEU A 47 5.83 -7.71 -2.11
C LEU A 47 7.07 -8.60 -2.29
N ALA A 48 8.25 -8.00 -2.50
CA ALA A 48 9.51 -8.75 -2.64
C ALA A 48 9.87 -9.56 -1.37
N ARG A 49 9.53 -9.05 -0.17
CA ARG A 49 9.80 -9.73 1.11
C ARG A 49 8.78 -10.82 1.41
N LEU A 50 7.49 -10.51 1.29
CA LEU A 50 6.38 -11.36 1.70
C LEU A 50 6.08 -12.49 0.69
N THR A 51 6.53 -12.34 -0.56
CA THR A 51 6.39 -13.41 -1.56
C THR A 51 7.60 -14.34 -1.65
N ARG A 52 8.69 -14.09 -0.91
CA ARG A 52 9.93 -14.87 -1.00
C ARG A 52 9.72 -16.33 -0.55
N LYS A 53 10.49 -17.26 -1.12
CA LYS A 53 10.56 -18.65 -0.62
C LYS A 53 11.02 -18.62 0.85
N GLY A 54 10.27 -19.28 1.74
CA GLY A 54 10.52 -19.26 3.18
C GLY A 54 9.98 -18.02 3.92
N ALA A 55 9.08 -17.25 3.31
CA ALA A 55 8.27 -16.30 4.06
C ALA A 55 7.36 -17.07 5.05
N PRO A 56 7.03 -16.48 6.22
CA PRO A 56 6.13 -17.12 7.19
C PRO A 56 4.76 -17.45 6.59
N ASP A 57 4.09 -18.44 7.17
CA ASP A 57 2.70 -18.75 6.82
C ASP A 57 1.81 -17.52 7.03
N GLY A 58 0.86 -17.31 6.11
CA GLY A 58 0.00 -16.13 6.09
C GLY A 58 0.65 -14.84 5.55
N ALA A 59 1.92 -14.85 5.14
CA ALA A 59 2.57 -13.67 4.55
C ALA A 59 1.87 -13.15 3.28
N LEU A 60 1.27 -14.05 2.49
CA LEU A 60 0.53 -13.70 1.29
C LEU A 60 -0.82 -13.07 1.61
N ASP A 61 -1.54 -13.60 2.60
CA ASP A 61 -2.78 -12.99 3.09
C ASP A 61 -2.49 -11.61 3.71
N MET A 62 -1.40 -11.50 4.48
CA MET A 62 -0.93 -10.22 4.99
C MET A 62 -0.61 -9.22 3.87
N MET A 63 -0.02 -9.67 2.77
CA MET A 63 0.25 -8.81 1.62
C MET A 63 -1.05 -8.32 0.96
N LEU A 64 -2.08 -9.17 0.87
CA LEU A 64 -3.40 -8.80 0.35
C LEU A 64 -4.12 -7.79 1.26
N GLU A 65 -4.01 -7.94 2.58
CA GLU A 65 -4.52 -6.97 3.57
C GLU A 65 -3.80 -5.62 3.45
N ILE A 66 -2.46 -5.62 3.36
CA ILE A 66 -1.66 -4.40 3.14
C ILE A 66 -2.05 -3.70 1.83
N GLY A 67 -2.33 -4.49 0.80
CA GLY A 67 -2.76 -4.01 -0.51
C GLY A 67 -4.24 -3.64 -0.60
N ASP A 68 -5.03 -3.77 0.47
CA ASP A 68 -6.49 -3.60 0.47
C ASP A 68 -7.17 -4.36 -0.69
N SER A 69 -6.69 -5.59 -0.95
CA SER A 69 -7.00 -6.35 -2.17
C SER A 69 -7.55 -7.74 -1.89
N VAL A 70 -7.97 -8.01 -0.65
CA VAL A 70 -8.54 -9.31 -0.25
C VAL A 70 -9.80 -9.63 -1.05
N MET A 71 -10.72 -8.68 -1.16
CA MET A 71 -11.98 -8.89 -1.89
C MET A 71 -11.75 -9.00 -3.40
N THR A 72 -10.83 -8.20 -3.93
CA THR A 72 -10.44 -8.27 -5.35
C THR A 72 -9.78 -9.60 -5.68
N HIS A 73 -8.89 -10.09 -4.82
CA HIS A 73 -8.26 -11.41 -4.96
C HIS A 73 -9.30 -12.52 -4.91
N ARG A 74 -10.18 -12.55 -3.90
CA ARG A 74 -11.26 -13.56 -3.80
C ARG A 74 -12.18 -13.59 -5.02
N ARG A 75 -12.42 -12.43 -5.63
CA ARG A 75 -13.26 -12.32 -6.83
C ARG A 75 -12.56 -12.86 -8.09
N GLN A 76 -11.26 -12.59 -8.25
CA GLN A 76 -10.50 -13.00 -9.44
C GLN A 76 -9.91 -14.41 -9.33
N TYR A 77 -9.57 -14.85 -8.12
CA TYR A 77 -8.92 -16.11 -7.82
C TYR A 77 -9.70 -16.84 -6.72
N PRO A 78 -10.59 -17.80 -7.09
CA PRO A 78 -11.42 -18.54 -6.13
C PRO A 78 -10.63 -19.45 -5.17
N VAL A 79 -9.35 -19.70 -5.48
CA VAL A 79 -8.45 -20.58 -4.74
C VAL A 79 -7.66 -19.76 -3.72
N GLN A 80 -7.11 -20.41 -2.68
CA GLN A 80 -6.23 -19.78 -1.69
C GLN A 80 -5.12 -18.92 -2.32
N ALA A 81 -4.71 -17.89 -1.57
CA ALA A 81 -3.68 -16.94 -1.99
C ALA A 81 -2.36 -17.66 -2.32
N GLY A 82 -2.02 -17.69 -3.60
CA GLY A 82 -0.75 -18.20 -4.10
C GLY A 82 0.21 -17.06 -4.44
N ARG A 83 1.52 -17.34 -4.39
CA ARG A 83 2.56 -16.36 -4.78
C ARG A 83 2.29 -15.75 -6.15
N ARG A 84 1.90 -16.57 -7.14
CA ARG A 84 1.58 -16.10 -8.50
C ARG A 84 0.39 -15.15 -8.49
N THR A 85 -0.73 -15.54 -7.90
CA THR A 85 -1.96 -14.73 -7.89
C THR A 85 -1.79 -13.40 -7.17
N VAL A 86 -0.98 -13.36 -6.10
CA VAL A 86 -0.69 -12.14 -5.36
C VAL A 86 0.21 -11.19 -6.16
N ILE A 87 1.25 -11.70 -6.82
CA ILE A 87 2.11 -10.88 -7.70
C ILE A 87 1.32 -10.37 -8.89
N ASP A 88 0.50 -11.23 -9.50
CA ASP A 88 -0.31 -10.87 -10.66
C ASP A 88 -1.24 -9.72 -10.31
N LEU A 89 -2.02 -9.85 -9.23
CA LEU A 89 -2.96 -8.83 -8.78
C LEU A 89 -2.29 -7.51 -8.34
N LEU A 90 -1.21 -7.57 -7.54
CA LEU A 90 -0.68 -6.38 -6.86
C LEU A 90 0.45 -5.67 -7.62
N ALA A 91 1.08 -6.33 -8.60
CA ALA A 91 2.24 -5.78 -9.30
C ALA A 91 2.07 -5.76 -10.82
N LEU A 92 1.40 -6.77 -11.39
CA LEU A 92 1.20 -6.83 -12.84
C LEU A 92 -0.11 -6.17 -13.25
N ASP A 93 -1.09 -6.11 -12.35
CA ASP A 93 -2.46 -5.61 -12.57
C ASP A 93 -3.06 -6.25 -13.84
N PRO A 94 -3.81 -7.36 -13.73
CA PRO A 94 -4.27 -8.10 -14.90
C PRO A 94 -5.38 -7.39 -15.70
N LEU A 95 -5.68 -6.12 -15.43
CA LEU A 95 -6.70 -5.30 -16.11
C LEU A 95 -6.11 -4.44 -17.24
#